data_AF-A0A354HUY0-F1
#
_entry.id   AF-A0A354HUY0-F1
#
_cell.length_a   1.000
_cell.length_b   1.000
_cell.length_c   1.000
_cell.angle_alpha   90.00
_cell.angle_beta   90.00
_cell.angle_gamma   90.00
#
_symmetry.space_group_name_H-M   'P 1'
#
loop_
_entity.id
_entity.type
_entity.pdbx_description
1 polymer ?
#
loop_
_entity_poly.entity_id
_entity_poly.type
_entity_poly.pdbx_seq_one_letter_code
_entity_poly.pdbx_strand_id
1 'polypeptide(L)'
;DDIAISMLTQGKWQGNTQVFENNGRQSLEKSLSLSRLVIMDELGIFEREALRFQQTVFNILDSDLPVLGVLKNKHTAFLDQVRAHPAVVIVEFPGTKAIEMVEALTARLRRQQP
;
A
#
# COMPACT_ATOMS: atom_id res chain seq x y z
N ASP A 1 -2.14 -1.47 -21.38
CA ASP A 1 -2.22 -0.08 -20.91
C ASP A 1 -2.10 -0.14 -19.40
N ASP A 2 -1.10 0.54 -18.84
CA ASP A 2 -0.69 0.40 -17.43
C ASP A 2 -1.28 1.51 -16.55
N ILE A 3 -2.18 2.31 -17.10
CA ILE A 3 -2.85 3.41 -16.41
C ILE A 3 -3.91 2.83 -15.46
N ALA A 4 -3.59 2.86 -14.16
CA ALA A 4 -4.48 2.37 -13.10
C ALA A 4 -5.61 3.34 -12.76
N ILE A 5 -5.37 4.65 -12.88
CA ILE A 5 -6.35 5.70 -12.57
C ILE A 5 -6.32 6.72 -13.69
N SER A 6 -7.49 7.06 -14.22
CA SER A 6 -7.64 8.07 -15.27
C SER A 6 -8.77 9.06 -14.96
N MET A 7 -8.63 10.27 -15.47
CA MET A 7 -9.68 11.29 -15.39
C MET A 7 -10.58 11.18 -16.63
N LEU A 8 -11.85 10.85 -16.43
CA LEU A 8 -12.81 10.73 -17.54
C LEU A 8 -13.31 12.11 -17.98
N THR A 9 -13.62 12.96 -17.00
CA THR A 9 -14.05 14.35 -17.17
C THR A 9 -13.54 15.15 -15.98
N GLN A 10 -13.58 16.48 -16.04
CA GLN A 10 -13.08 17.33 -14.96
C GLN A 10 -13.68 16.94 -13.60
N GLY A 11 -12.83 16.49 -12.67
CA GLY A 11 -13.23 16.06 -11.33
C GLY A 11 -13.80 14.64 -11.22
N LYS A 12 -14.02 13.92 -12.33
CA LYS A 12 -14.49 12.53 -12.34
C LYS A 12 -13.35 11.58 -12.69
N TRP A 13 -12.91 10.86 -11.68
CA TRP A 13 -11.83 9.87 -11.77
C TRP A 13 -12.39 8.45 -11.81
N GLN A 14 -11.70 7.56 -12.52
CA GLN A 14 -12.01 6.14 -12.58
C GLN A 14 -10.74 5.32 -12.32
N GLY A 15 -10.91 4.24 -11.56
CA GLY A 15 -9.91 3.18 -11.41
C GLY A 15 -10.11 2.07 -12.44
N ASN A 16 -9.02 1.53 -12.97
CA ASN A 16 -8.99 0.35 -13.81
C ASN A 16 -8.62 -0.88 -12.98
N THR A 17 -9.63 -1.64 -12.53
CA THR A 17 -9.46 -2.84 -11.71
C THR A 17 -8.46 -3.84 -12.30
N GLN A 18 -8.42 -4.00 -13.62
CA GLN A 18 -7.54 -4.97 -14.27
C GLN A 18 -6.06 -4.60 -14.11
N VAL A 19 -5.72 -3.32 -14.04
CA VAL A 19 -4.32 -2.89 -13.84
C VAL A 19 -3.87 -3.23 -12.42
N PHE A 20 -4.74 -3.05 -11.41
CA PHE A 20 -4.45 -3.47 -10.04
C PHE A 20 -4.30 -5.00 -9.94
N GLU A 21 -5.24 -5.74 -10.51
CA GLU A 21 -5.26 -7.22 -10.53
C GLU A 21 -4.06 -7.85 -11.23
N ASN A 22 -3.53 -7.17 -12.24
CA ASN A 22 -2.38 -7.64 -13.00
C ASN A 22 -1.10 -6.99 -12.47
N ASN A 23 -0.83 -5.76 -12.88
CA ASN A 23 0.46 -5.09 -12.66
C ASN A 23 0.71 -4.82 -11.18
N GLY A 24 -0.30 -4.30 -10.47
CA GLY A 24 -0.20 -4.02 -9.03
C GLY A 24 0.08 -5.30 -8.24
N ARG A 25 -0.74 -6.34 -8.47
CA ARG A 25 -0.59 -7.64 -7.81
C ARG A 25 0.76 -8.27 -8.09
N GLN A 26 1.18 -8.30 -9.37
CA GLN A 26 2.45 -8.90 -9.76
C GLN A 26 3.64 -8.16 -9.14
N SER A 27 3.56 -6.83 -8.99
CA SER A 27 4.60 -6.04 -8.34
C SER A 27 4.73 -6.39 -6.86
N LEU A 28 3.60 -6.55 -6.15
CA LEU A 28 3.60 -6.99 -4.76
C LEU A 28 4.10 -8.43 -4.61
N GLU A 29 3.67 -9.36 -5.47
CA GLU A 29 4.14 -10.76 -5.42
C GLU A 29 5.64 -10.88 -5.63
N LYS A 30 6.23 -10.08 -6.53
CA LYS A 30 7.68 -10.03 -6.72
C LYS A 30 8.39 -9.50 -5.47
N SER A 31 7.75 -8.59 -4.72
CA SER A 31 8.35 -8.01 -3.53
C SER A 31 8.54 -9.01 -2.39
N LEU A 32 7.64 -10.02 -2.28
CA LEU A 32 7.73 -11.09 -1.27
C LEU A 32 9.06 -11.85 -1.29
N SER A 33 9.70 -11.96 -2.45
CA SER A 33 10.93 -12.76 -2.62
C SER A 33 12.19 -11.93 -2.83
N LEU A 34 12.07 -10.65 -3.20
CA LEU A 34 13.20 -9.85 -3.68
C LEU A 34 13.43 -8.57 -2.90
N SER A 35 12.47 -8.11 -2.10
CA SER A 35 12.50 -6.77 -1.51
C SER A 35 12.90 -6.78 -0.05
N ARG A 36 13.58 -5.71 0.38
CA ARG A 36 13.91 -5.45 1.79
C ARG A 36 12.93 -4.50 2.47
N LEU A 37 12.07 -3.85 1.68
CA LEU A 37 11.04 -2.91 2.08
C LEU A 37 9.99 -2.89 0.97
N VAL A 38 8.72 -2.88 1.34
CA VAL A 38 7.60 -2.68 0.40
C VAL A 38 7.03 -1.28 0.63
N ILE A 39 6.90 -0.50 -0.44
CA ILE A 39 6.28 0.82 -0.41
C ILE A 39 4.95 0.75 -1.15
N MET A 40 3.88 1.21 -0.51
CA MET A 40 2.54 1.28 -1.09
C MET A 40 2.03 2.72 -1.04
N ASP A 41 2.27 3.49 -2.09
CA ASP A 41 1.82 4.89 -2.24
C ASP A 41 0.90 5.00 -3.48
N GLU A 42 -0.42 4.95 -3.36
CA GLU A 42 -1.27 4.88 -2.16
C GLU A 42 -2.21 3.67 -2.20
N LEU A 43 -2.80 3.32 -1.05
CA LEU A 43 -3.97 2.45 -0.96
C LEU A 43 -5.24 3.31 -0.81
N GLY A 44 -6.12 3.23 -1.80
CA GLY A 44 -7.30 4.09 -1.92
C GLY A 44 -8.63 3.38 -2.14
N ILE A 45 -9.56 4.12 -2.75
CA ILE A 45 -10.92 3.65 -3.03
C ILE A 45 -11.04 2.90 -4.37
N PHE A 46 -10.05 3.02 -5.25
CA PHE A 46 -10.12 2.50 -6.62
C PHE A 46 -9.81 1.00 -6.69
N GLU A 47 -9.20 0.48 -5.64
CA GLU A 47 -8.77 -0.91 -5.46
C GLU A 47 -9.90 -1.78 -4.92
N ARG A 48 -11.07 -1.21 -4.60
CA ARG A 48 -12.20 -1.88 -3.94
C ARG A 48 -12.66 -3.18 -4.62
N GLU A 49 -12.60 -3.22 -5.95
CA GLU A 49 -13.02 -4.39 -6.73
C GLU A 49 -11.84 -5.31 -7.11
N ALA A 50 -10.59 -4.91 -6.81
CA ALA A 50 -9.38 -5.67 -7.14
C ALA A 50 -9.05 -6.68 -6.04
N LEU A 51 -9.92 -7.68 -5.85
CA LEU A 51 -9.86 -8.63 -4.75
C LEU A 51 -8.54 -9.41 -4.65
N ARG A 52 -7.91 -9.81 -5.77
CA ARG A 52 -6.63 -10.54 -5.67
C ARG A 52 -5.48 -9.60 -5.34
N PHE A 53 -5.53 -8.36 -5.82
CA PHE A 53 -4.60 -7.32 -5.39
C PHE A 53 -4.71 -7.10 -3.87
N GLN A 54 -5.93 -6.95 -3.34
CA GLN A 54 -6.17 -6.81 -1.90
C GLN A 54 -5.63 -8.02 -1.12
N GLN A 55 -5.88 -9.24 -1.59
CA GLN A 55 -5.33 -10.44 -0.96
C GLN A 55 -3.80 -10.40 -0.91
N THR A 56 -3.13 -9.98 -2.00
CA THR A 56 -1.67 -9.86 -2.00
C THR A 56 -1.19 -8.76 -1.05
N VAL A 57 -1.92 -7.65 -0.90
CA VAL A 57 -1.62 -6.65 0.14
C VAL A 57 -1.63 -7.29 1.53
N PHE A 58 -2.65 -8.08 1.88
CA PHE A 58 -2.69 -8.77 3.18
C PHE A 58 -1.57 -9.81 3.31
N ASN A 59 -1.27 -10.57 2.27
CA ASN A 59 -0.14 -11.51 2.30
C ASN A 59 1.21 -10.80 2.57
N ILE A 60 1.37 -9.56 2.10
CA ILE A 60 2.55 -8.73 2.44
C ILE A 60 2.51 -8.31 3.91
N LEU A 61 1.37 -7.83 4.40
CA LEU A 61 1.19 -7.40 5.79
C LEU A 61 1.35 -8.54 6.81
N ASP A 62 1.05 -9.77 6.41
CA ASP A 62 1.26 -11.00 7.19
C ASP A 62 2.69 -11.53 7.10
N SER A 63 3.54 -10.97 6.24
CA SER A 63 4.94 -11.38 6.09
C SER A 63 5.87 -10.62 7.03
N ASP A 64 7.12 -11.09 7.14
CA ASP A 64 8.17 -10.39 7.90
C ASP A 64 8.76 -9.16 7.16
N LEU A 65 8.28 -8.86 5.94
CA LEU A 65 8.76 -7.72 5.18
C LEU A 65 8.28 -6.41 5.83
N PRO A 66 9.17 -5.44 6.05
CA PRO A 66 8.74 -4.13 6.50
C PRO A 66 7.97 -3.43 5.38
N VAL A 67 6.86 -2.78 5.76
CA VAL A 67 5.97 -2.05 4.85
C VAL A 67 5.90 -0.59 5.27
N LEU A 68 5.97 0.31 4.28
CA LEU A 68 5.62 1.71 4.43
C LEU A 68 4.51 2.04 3.45
N GLY A 69 3.32 2.40 3.96
CA GLY A 69 2.14 2.65 3.14
C GLY A 69 1.52 4.01 3.40
N VAL A 70 0.92 4.59 2.36
CA VAL A 70 -0.01 5.72 2.45
C VAL A 70 -1.43 5.18 2.31
N LEU A 71 -2.27 5.46 3.31
CA LEU A 71 -3.65 5.00 3.35
C LEU A 71 -4.59 6.20 3.24
N LYS A 72 -5.46 6.23 2.22
CA LYS A 72 -6.48 7.29 2.11
C LYS A 72 -7.38 7.31 3.35
N ASN A 73 -7.71 8.50 3.84
CA ASN A 73 -8.71 8.68 4.91
C ASN A 73 -10.14 8.55 4.36
N LYS A 74 -10.52 7.31 4.00
CA LYS A 74 -11.83 6.91 3.48
C LYS A 74 -12.21 5.53 4.00
N HIS A 75 -13.50 5.27 4.16
CA HIS A 75 -14.02 3.97 4.59
C HIS A 75 -14.40 3.11 3.38
N THR A 76 -13.80 1.93 3.31
CA THR A 76 -14.15 0.82 2.43
C THR A 76 -13.78 -0.45 3.18
N ALA A 77 -14.43 -1.59 2.87
CA ALA A 77 -14.11 -2.86 3.52
C ALA A 77 -12.60 -3.17 3.46
N PHE A 78 -11.96 -2.92 2.32
CA PHE A 78 -10.51 -3.08 2.15
C PHE A 78 -9.70 -2.17 3.06
N LEU A 79 -9.93 -0.85 3.02
CA LEU A 79 -9.13 0.10 3.80
C LEU A 79 -9.36 -0.07 5.31
N ASP A 80 -10.59 -0.39 5.72
CA ASP A 80 -10.93 -0.65 7.12
C ASP A 80 -10.26 -1.93 7.64
N GLN A 81 -10.17 -2.98 6.81
CA GLN A 81 -9.40 -4.18 7.14
C GLN A 81 -7.90 -3.90 7.24
N VAL A 82 -7.32 -3.09 6.35
CA VAL A 82 -5.92 -2.66 6.46
C VAL A 82 -5.67 -1.90 7.77
N ARG A 83 -6.58 -1.00 8.18
CA ARG A 83 -6.48 -0.28 9.47
C ARG A 83 -6.55 -1.21 10.68
N ALA A 84 -7.38 -2.24 10.61
CA ALA A 84 -7.61 -3.19 11.70
C ALA A 84 -6.53 -4.28 11.79
N HIS A 85 -5.64 -4.37 10.80
CA HIS A 85 -4.63 -5.41 10.74
C HIS A 85 -3.63 -5.30 11.91
N PRO A 86 -3.33 -6.39 12.64
CA PRO A 86 -2.51 -6.33 13.87
C PRO A 86 -1.06 -5.87 13.63
N ALA A 87 -0.53 -6.08 12.43
CA ALA A 87 0.80 -5.61 12.04
C ALA A 87 0.83 -4.14 11.56
N VAL A 88 -0.32 -3.47 11.45
CA VAL A 88 -0.41 -2.11 10.93
C VAL A 88 -0.53 -1.10 12.06
N VAL A 89 0.31 -0.06 11.99
CA VAL A 89 0.21 1.11 12.86
C VAL A 89 -0.15 2.31 11.99
N ILE A 90 -1.29 2.95 12.28
CA ILE A 90 -1.76 4.14 11.57
C ILE A 90 -1.34 5.40 12.32
N VAL A 91 -0.82 6.37 11.57
CA VAL A 91 -0.50 7.71 12.02
C VAL A 91 -0.99 8.72 10.99
N GLU A 92 -1.46 9.87 11.46
CA GLU A 92 -1.92 10.94 10.58
C GLU A 92 -0.73 11.71 9.98
N PHE A 93 -0.87 12.09 8.70
CA PHE A 93 0.10 12.92 7.99
C PHE A 93 -0.62 14.12 7.34
N PRO A 94 -0.06 15.34 7.42
CA PRO A 94 1.23 15.69 8.04
C PRO A 94 1.18 15.63 9.58
N GLY A 95 2.26 15.14 10.20
CA GLY A 95 2.38 15.06 11.66
C GLY A 95 3.75 14.55 12.11
N THR A 96 4.27 15.08 13.22
CA THR A 96 5.61 14.75 13.73
C THR A 96 5.79 13.25 13.97
N LYS A 97 4.77 12.59 14.54
CA LYS A 97 4.79 11.14 14.78
C LYS A 97 5.00 10.33 13.50
N ALA A 98 4.38 10.74 12.38
CA ALA A 98 4.55 10.07 11.11
C ALA A 98 5.98 10.23 10.58
N ILE A 99 6.54 11.44 10.69
CA ILE A 99 7.92 11.74 10.30
C ILE A 99 8.90 10.88 11.12
N GLU A 100 8.78 10.91 12.45
CA GLU A 100 9.63 10.14 13.36
C GLU A 100 9.59 8.63 13.08
N MET A 101 8.40 8.08 12.79
CA MET A 101 8.25 6.65 12.47
C MET A 101 8.94 6.29 11.15
N VAL A 102 8.82 7.13 10.11
CA VAL A 102 9.51 6.92 8.82
C VAL A 102 11.03 7.02 9.00
N GLU A 103 11.51 8.01 9.75
CA GLU A 103 12.94 8.15 10.06
C GLU A 103 13.48 6.95 10.83
N ALA A 104 12.76 6.48 11.85
CA ALA A 104 13.13 5.29 12.61
C ALA A 104 13.18 4.03 11.74
N LEU A 105 12.17 3.83 10.87
CA LEU A 105 12.12 2.70 9.95
C LEU A 105 13.30 2.72 8.97
N THR A 106 13.54 3.87 8.32
CA THR A 106 14.62 4.01 7.34
C THR A 106 16.01 3.87 7.98
N ALA A 107 16.22 4.41 9.19
CA ALA A 107 17.46 4.22 9.94
C ALA A 107 17.71 2.74 10.28
N ARG A 108 16.67 1.99 10.68
CA ARG A 108 16.78 0.55 10.94
C ARG A 108 17.20 -0.22 9.69
N LEU A 109 16.58 0.09 8.54
CA LEU A 109 16.88 -0.58 7.27
C LEU A 109 18.32 -0.33 6.80
N ARG A 110 18.82 0.91 6.95
CA ARG A 110 20.20 1.27 6.61
C ARG A 110 21.23 0.49 7.43
N ARG A 111 20.99 0.29 8.73
CA ARG A 111 21.90 -0.49 9.60
C ARG A 111 21.99 -1.97 9.25
N GLN A 112 20.97 -2.50 8.59
CA GLN A 112 20.91 -3.91 8.18
C GLN A 112 21.55 -4.14 6.80
N GLN A 113 22.06 -3.10 6.15
CA GLN A 113 22.80 -3.26 4.90
C GLN A 113 24.18 -3.88 5.19
N PRO A 114 24.59 -4.90 4.42
CA PRO A 114 25.91 -5.51 4.56
C PRO A 114 27.04 -4.52 4.26
#